data_AF-A0A1D8JKD8-F1
#
_entry.id   AF-A0A1D8JKD8-F1
#
_cell.length_a   1.000
_cell.length_b   1.000
_cell.length_c   1.000
_cell.angle_alpha   90.00
_cell.angle_beta   90.00
_cell.angle_gamma   90.00
#
_symmetry.space_group_name_H-M   'P 1'
#
loop_
_entity.id
_entity.type
_entity.pdbx_description
1 polymer ?
#
loop_
_entity_poly.entity_id
_entity_poly.type
_entity_poly.pdbx_seq_one_letter_code
_entity_poly.pdbx_strand_id
1 'polypeptide(L)'
;MNASAKEYEVLLKDAQLLIEKILESPDFAHTLMHEAQLSNQQKVDELIASTGIKLKVKATYSPSGIHIEIFSKEYKNGCCLLEMKLYW
;
A
#
# COMPACT_ATOMS: atom_id res chain seq x y z
N MET A 1 18.91 -6.62 14.01
CA MET A 1 18.79 -7.07 12.61
C MET A 1 17.77 -8.20 12.42
N ASN A 2 17.82 -9.32 13.15
CA ASN A 2 16.84 -10.42 12.97
C ASN A 2 15.39 -9.97 13.27
N ALA A 3 15.14 -9.28 14.38
CA ALA A 3 13.80 -8.78 14.73
C ALA A 3 13.23 -7.80 13.69
N SER A 4 14.02 -6.82 13.26
CA SER A 4 13.60 -5.87 12.22
C SER A 4 13.37 -6.55 10.86
N ALA A 5 14.16 -7.57 10.51
CA ALA A 5 13.93 -8.35 9.29
C ALA A 5 12.63 -9.16 9.33
N LYS A 6 12.30 -9.76 10.49
CA LYS A 6 11.01 -10.45 10.69
C LYS A 6 9.82 -9.50 10.59
N GLU A 7 9.92 -8.31 11.16
CA GLU A 7 8.88 -7.29 11.00
C GLU A 7 8.74 -6.84 9.55
N TYR A 8 9.85 -6.70 8.83
CA TYR A 8 9.83 -6.36 7.41
C TYR A 8 9.22 -7.45 6.54
N GLU A 9 9.41 -8.74 6.89
CA GLU A 9 8.75 -9.87 6.22
C GLU A 9 7.22 -9.76 6.31
N VAL A 10 6.70 -9.26 7.44
CA VAL A 10 5.26 -9.01 7.61
C VAL A 10 4.80 -7.85 6.72
N LEU A 11 5.58 -6.77 6.61
CA LEU A 11 5.30 -5.66 5.69
C LEU A 11 5.27 -6.12 4.23
N LEU A 12 6.21 -6.99 3.84
CA LEU A 12 6.29 -7.54 2.48
C LEU A 12 5.08 -8.40 2.13
N LYS A 13 4.56 -9.20 3.07
CA LYS A 13 3.35 -10.02 2.86
C LYS A 13 2.12 -9.14 2.60
N ASP A 14 1.95 -8.05 3.35
CA ASP A 14 0.85 -7.12 3.12
C ASP A 14 1.04 -6.36 1.79
N ALA A 15 2.26 -5.92 1.47
CA ALA A 15 2.57 -5.31 0.18
C ALA A 15 2.22 -6.25 -1.00
N GLN A 16 2.54 -7.54 -0.86
CA GLN A 16 2.26 -8.55 -1.88
C GLN A 16 0.77 -8.66 -2.18
N LEU A 17 -0.11 -8.63 -1.16
CA LEU A 17 -1.57 -8.68 -1.37
C LEU A 17 -2.08 -7.54 -2.27
N LEU A 18 -1.57 -6.33 -2.07
CA LEU A 18 -1.94 -5.19 -2.91
C LEU A 18 -1.39 -5.33 -4.33
N ILE A 19 -0.12 -5.73 -4.48
CA ILE A 19 0.49 -5.92 -5.79
C ILE A 19 -0.25 -7.00 -6.58
N GLU A 20 -0.54 -8.15 -5.96
CA GLU A 20 -1.32 -9.23 -6.56
C GLU A 20 -2.71 -8.74 -6.97
N LYS A 21 -3.40 -7.98 -6.12
CA LYS A 21 -4.71 -7.43 -6.46
C LYS A 21 -4.67 -6.50 -7.67
N ILE A 22 -3.62 -5.68 -7.79
CA ILE A 22 -3.39 -4.81 -8.95
C ILE A 22 -3.12 -5.63 -10.22
N LEU A 23 -2.28 -6.66 -10.13
CA LEU A 23 -1.90 -7.49 -11.28
C LEU A 23 -3.04 -8.38 -11.78
N GLU A 24 -3.84 -8.95 -10.86
CA GLU A 24 -4.89 -9.91 -11.19
C GLU A 24 -6.22 -9.24 -11.59
N SER A 25 -6.42 -7.97 -11.23
CA SER A 25 -7.68 -7.26 -11.47
C SER A 25 -7.44 -5.91 -12.18
N PRO A 26 -7.48 -5.89 -13.52
CA PRO A 26 -7.39 -4.65 -14.30
C PRO A 26 -8.44 -3.61 -13.90
N ASP A 27 -9.67 -4.06 -13.57
CA ASP A 27 -10.74 -3.18 -13.08
C ASP A 27 -10.34 -2.51 -11.77
N PHE A 28 -9.78 -3.25 -10.81
CA PHE A 28 -9.29 -2.68 -9.55
C PHE A 28 -8.19 -1.65 -9.80
N ALA A 29 -7.21 -1.98 -10.64
CA ALA A 29 -6.10 -1.08 -10.97
C ALA A 29 -6.61 0.22 -11.60
N HIS A 30 -7.54 0.12 -12.56
CA HIS A 30 -8.15 1.28 -13.21
C HIS A 30 -8.97 2.12 -12.23
N THR A 31 -9.79 1.50 -11.38
CA THR A 31 -10.55 2.23 -10.35
C THR A 31 -9.63 2.91 -9.35
N LEU A 32 -8.58 2.22 -8.87
CA LEU A 32 -7.61 2.81 -7.95
C LEU A 32 -6.91 4.04 -8.56
N MET A 33 -6.44 3.92 -9.81
CA MET A 33 -5.87 5.05 -10.56
C MET A 33 -6.87 6.19 -10.71
N HIS A 34 -8.10 5.90 -11.12
CA HIS A 34 -9.14 6.91 -11.37
C HIS A 34 -9.47 7.72 -10.12
N GLU A 35 -9.73 7.03 -9.00
CA GLU A 35 -10.04 7.67 -7.72
C GLU A 35 -8.86 8.49 -7.19
N ALA A 36 -7.63 8.00 -7.37
CA ALA A 36 -6.41 8.72 -7.03
C ALA A 36 -6.26 10.01 -7.87
N GLN A 37 -6.50 9.95 -9.18
CA GLN A 37 -6.46 11.12 -10.07
C GLN A 37 -7.54 12.16 -9.75
N LEU A 38 -8.71 11.72 -9.25
CA LEU A 38 -9.75 12.60 -8.71
C LEU A 38 -9.47 13.13 -7.30
N SER A 39 -8.32 12.75 -6.71
CA SER A 39 -7.96 13.08 -5.33
C SER A 39 -8.95 12.57 -4.27
N ASN A 40 -9.67 11.49 -4.55
CA ASN A 40 -10.62 10.88 -3.64
C ASN A 40 -9.93 9.97 -2.62
N GLN A 41 -9.26 10.58 -1.64
CA GLN A 41 -8.44 9.85 -0.66
C GLN A 41 -9.23 8.78 0.10
N GLN A 42 -10.47 9.09 0.50
CA GLN A 42 -11.31 8.13 1.20
C GLN A 42 -11.51 6.87 0.37
N LYS A 43 -11.79 7.02 -0.93
CA LYS A 43 -12.04 5.87 -1.79
C LYS A 43 -10.77 5.07 -2.07
N VAL A 44 -9.64 5.75 -2.24
CA VAL A 44 -8.33 5.11 -2.36
C VAL A 44 -8.02 4.25 -1.13
N ASP A 45 -8.25 4.79 0.07
CA ASP A 45 -8.03 4.07 1.32
C ASP A 45 -8.97 2.85 1.45
N GLU A 46 -10.25 2.98 1.07
CA GLU A 46 -11.21 1.86 1.01
C GLU A 46 -10.77 0.75 0.04
N LEU A 47 -10.30 1.13 -1.16
CA LEU A 47 -9.82 0.19 -2.18
C LEU A 47 -8.60 -0.57 -1.68
N ILE A 48 -7.61 0.12 -1.11
CA ILE A 48 -6.42 -0.51 -0.54
C ILE A 48 -6.81 -1.46 0.61
N ALA A 49 -7.72 -1.05 1.50
CA ALA A 49 -8.19 -1.92 2.58
C ALA A 49 -8.92 -3.18 2.06
N SER A 50 -9.61 -3.08 0.92
CA SER A 50 -10.32 -4.21 0.29
C SER A 50 -9.40 -5.32 -0.22
N THR A 51 -8.09 -5.07 -0.33
CA THR A 51 -7.08 -6.07 -0.73
C THR A 51 -6.76 -7.09 0.37
N GLY A 52 -7.23 -6.86 1.60
CA GLY A 52 -6.97 -7.73 2.75
C GLY A 52 -5.72 -7.37 3.55
N ILE A 53 -5.03 -6.27 3.22
CA ILE A 53 -3.97 -5.68 4.04
C ILE A 53 -4.49 -5.41 5.46
N LYS A 54 -3.65 -5.72 6.45
CA LYS A 54 -3.99 -5.59 7.88
C LYS A 54 -3.22 -4.48 8.58
N LEU A 55 -2.06 -4.13 8.04
CA LEU A 55 -1.23 -3.06 8.56
C LEU A 55 -1.76 -1.71 8.12
N LYS A 56 -1.30 -0.67 8.83
CA LYS A 56 -1.65 0.70 8.47
C LYS A 56 -0.96 1.03 7.15
N VAL A 57 -1.74 1.51 6.19
CA VAL A 57 -1.26 2.05 4.91
C VAL A 57 -1.53 3.54 4.85
N LYS A 58 -0.62 4.27 4.23
CA LYS A 58 -0.85 5.64 3.77
C LYS A 58 -0.51 5.68 2.29
N ALA A 59 -1.47 6.13 1.49
CA ALA A 59 -1.28 6.35 0.07
C ALA A 59 -1.22 7.86 -0.21
N THR A 60 -0.26 8.27 -1.02
CA THR A 60 -0.23 9.58 -1.66
C THR A 60 -0.07 9.38 -3.16
N TYR A 61 -0.55 10.32 -3.97
CA TYR A 61 -0.62 10.11 -5.41
C TYR A 61 -0.39 11.41 -6.17
N SER A 62 0.02 11.24 -7.42
CA SER A 62 0.20 12.29 -8.42
C SER A 62 -0.49 11.85 -9.72
N PRO A 63 -0.57 12.73 -10.72
CA PRO A 63 -1.04 12.33 -12.05
C PRO A 63 -0.24 11.18 -12.68
N SER A 64 0.99 10.92 -12.22
CA SER A 64 1.88 9.90 -12.78
C SER A 64 1.98 8.61 -11.98
N GLY A 65 1.55 8.57 -10.72
CA GLY A 65 1.62 7.34 -9.94
C GLY A 65 1.10 7.47 -8.51
N ILE A 66 1.34 6.42 -7.75
CA ILE A 66 0.97 6.28 -6.34
C ILE A 66 2.19 5.88 -5.51
N HIS A 67 2.38 6.57 -4.40
CA HIS A 67 3.35 6.27 -3.36
C HIS A 67 2.63 5.65 -2.17
N ILE A 68 3.10 4.50 -1.73
CA ILE A 68 2.45 3.69 -0.70
C ILE A 68 3.44 3.46 0.43
N GLU A 69 3.02 3.82 1.64
CA GLU A 69 3.74 3.62 2.88
C GLU A 69 3.00 2.60 3.73
N ILE A 70 3.63 1.46 4.06
CA ILE A 70 3.10 0.46 4.98
C ILE A 70 3.89 0.50 6.29
N PHE A 71 3.18 0.70 7.40
CA PHE A 71 3.78 0.88 8.71
C PHE A 71 3.65 -0.39 9.55
N SER A 72 4.75 -0.88 10.11
CA SER A 72 4.67 -1.93 11.14
C SER A 72 3.94 -1.41 12.38
N LYS A 73 3.31 -2.31 13.13
CA LYS A 73 2.72 -1.98 14.44
C LYS A 73 3.76 -1.42 15.41
N GLU A 74 5.02 -1.81 15.25
CA GLU A 74 6.15 -1.35 16.05
C GLU A 74 6.72 -0.01 15.57
N TYR A 75 6.13 0.68 14.58
CA TYR A 75 6.70 1.89 13.95
C TYR A 75 7.21 2.96 14.94
N LYS A 76 6.54 3.10 16.10
CA LYS A 76 6.93 4.04 17.15
C LYS A 76 8.23 3.69 17.89
N ASN A 77 8.73 2.46 17.73
CA ASN A 77 9.94 1.92 18.36
C ASN A 77 11.14 1.92 17.40
N GLY A 78 11.09 2.71 16.31
CA GLY A 78 12.22 2.89 15.38
C GLY A 78 12.33 1.84 14.27
N CYS A 79 11.32 0.99 14.11
CA CYS A 79 11.17 0.03 13.01
C CYS A 79 9.67 -0.15 12.76
N CYS A 80 9.14 -0.29 11.55
CA CYS A 80 9.73 -0.41 10.24
C CYS A 80 8.74 0.22 9.25
N LEU A 81 9.27 0.72 8.13
CA LEU A 81 8.50 1.35 7.06
C LEU A 81 8.86 0.69 5.73
N LEU A 82 7.84 0.27 4.99
CA LEU A 82 7.98 -0.16 3.61
C LEU A 82 7.39 0.91 2.71
N GLU A 83 8.17 1.38 1.75
CA GLU A 83 7.76 2.40 0.79
C GLU A 83 7.81 1.83 -0.63
N MET A 84 6.75 2.04 -1.40
CA MET A 84 6.66 1.64 -2.80
C MET A 84 6.16 2.80 -3.65
N LYS A 85 6.75 2.97 -4.83
CA LYS A 85 6.24 3.88 -5.86
C LYS A 85 5.85 3.05 -7.06
N LEU A 86 4.58 3.15 -7.44
CA LEU A 86 4.01 2.50 -8.61
C LEU A 86 3.55 3.58 -9.58
N TYR A 87 3.86 3.38 -10.86
CA TYR A 87 3.41 4.25 -11.95
C TYR A 87 2.17 3.63 -12.60
N TRP A 88 1.27 4.49 -13.07
CA TRP A 88 0.07 4.08 -13.81
C TRP A 88 0.41 3.50 -15.18
#